data_AF-A0A6A8GDC6-F1
#
_entry.id   AF-A0A6A8GDC6-F1
#
_cell.length_a   1.000
_cell.length_b   1.000
_cell.length_c   1.000
_cell.angle_alpha   90.00
_cell.angle_beta   90.00
_cell.angle_gamma   90.00
#
_symmetry.space_group_name_H-M   'P 1'
#
loop_
_entity.id
_entity.type
_entity.pdbx_description
1 polymer ?
#
loop_
_entity_poly.entity_id
_entity_poly.type
_entity_poly.pdbx_seq_one_letter_code
_entity_poly.pdbx_strand_id
1 'polypeptide(L)'
;MNLRNILKLGITVLGTIALVVVVGVEIQNRYGSDWFSLLNVAVSAALSSALVLLYFRQSTILESQKELLKAEMNRGIREQHTETLRERVRKWHGNPDQEISDNPVDQPSKNLPFVGTVSFNSAPTPTRISFASEEDEFRVMPQYLENDRYMRDLLENHAPDLKIQAERVVVLKEQFDTHQQEFLSEFDYEREAQYDEFFLESQDYLSRWFFEHLVRLERGLTDDFSELRERMINEVGNTGHHPDKPVVWIRAEASNIEERAIYGARYDEDECVEWQESRPELVDEVKNVVKSMIDDVEDDYPFETVTQAANTLDEGAVAVDELEHILIEYDGKPVYQGDCEYLHEAEIGS
;
A
#
# COMPACT_ATOMS: atom_id res chain seq x y z
N MET A 1 5.10 -45.94 18.63
CA MET A 1 5.79 -47.22 18.93
C MET A 1 5.55 -48.21 17.79
N ASN A 2 6.59 -48.83 17.22
CA ASN A 2 6.48 -49.66 16.00
C ASN A 2 5.66 -50.94 16.27
N LEU A 3 4.81 -51.40 15.34
CA LEU A 3 3.92 -52.58 15.48
C LEU A 3 4.66 -53.82 16.02
N ARG A 4 5.95 -53.92 15.66
CA ARG A 4 6.90 -54.94 16.08
C ARG A 4 7.12 -55.02 17.60
N ASN A 5 7.03 -53.90 18.33
CA ASN A 5 7.19 -53.87 19.78
C ASN A 5 5.91 -54.31 20.50
N ILE A 6 4.73 -54.02 19.94
CA ILE A 6 3.44 -54.52 20.44
C ILE A 6 3.38 -56.04 20.29
N LEU A 7 3.82 -56.55 19.13
CA LEU A 7 3.89 -57.98 18.88
C LEU A 7 4.85 -58.68 19.84
N LYS A 8 6.04 -58.09 20.08
CA LYS A 8 7.00 -58.60 21.07
C LYS A 8 6.41 -58.66 22.47
N LEU A 9 5.69 -57.61 22.89
CA LEU A 9 5.10 -57.54 24.23
C LEU A 9 3.98 -58.58 24.41
N GLY A 10 3.14 -58.76 23.39
CA GLY A 10 2.13 -59.82 23.34
C GLY A 10 2.74 -61.22 23.39
N ILE A 11 3.83 -61.46 22.65
CA ILE A 11 4.56 -62.73 22.67
C ILE A 11 5.20 -62.99 24.03
N THR A 12 5.79 -61.97 24.68
CA THR A 12 6.38 -62.13 26.01
C THR A 12 5.32 -62.44 27.07
N VAL A 13 4.14 -61.82 27.00
CA VAL A 13 3.03 -62.10 27.92
C VAL A 13 2.46 -63.50 27.71
N LEU A 14 2.25 -63.91 26.46
CA LEU A 14 1.82 -65.28 26.14
C LEU A 14 2.87 -66.31 26.56
N GLY A 15 4.15 -65.99 26.37
CA GLY A 15 5.26 -66.82 26.80
C GLY A 15 5.34 -66.98 28.32
N THR A 16 5.14 -65.91 29.09
CA THR A 16 5.10 -66.00 30.56
C THR A 16 3.87 -66.73 31.07
N ILE A 17 2.70 -66.54 30.47
CA ILE A 17 1.49 -67.32 30.80
C ILE A 17 1.73 -68.81 30.53
N ALA A 18 2.26 -69.16 29.36
CA ALA A 18 2.56 -70.55 29.00
C ALA A 18 3.60 -71.16 29.95
N LEU A 19 4.65 -70.41 30.32
CA LEU A 19 5.66 -70.85 31.27
C LEU A 19 5.06 -71.11 32.67
N VAL A 20 4.21 -70.21 33.17
CA VAL A 20 3.52 -70.36 34.46
C VAL A 20 2.59 -71.57 34.45
N VAL A 21 1.90 -71.84 33.34
CA VAL A 21 1.06 -73.03 33.18
C VAL A 21 1.92 -74.30 33.16
N VAL A 22 3.02 -74.34 32.41
CA VAL A 22 3.92 -75.51 32.33
C VAL A 22 4.57 -75.81 33.69
N VAL A 23 5.08 -74.78 34.37
CA VAL A 23 5.67 -74.91 35.71
C VAL A 23 4.60 -75.33 36.73
N GLY A 24 3.39 -74.79 36.63
CA GLY A 24 2.26 -75.17 37.49
C GLY A 24 1.86 -76.64 37.34
N VAL A 25 1.82 -77.16 36.11
CA VAL A 25 1.54 -78.58 35.83
C VAL A 25 2.64 -79.49 36.38
N GLU A 26 3.90 -79.10 36.23
CA GLU A 26 5.04 -79.90 36.73
C GLU A 26 5.08 -79.91 38.28
N ILE A 27 4.77 -78.79 38.93
CA ILE A 27 4.66 -78.70 40.40
C ILE A 27 3.48 -79.52 40.91
N GLN A 28 2.33 -79.48 40.21
CA GLN A 28 1.16 -80.30 40.56
C GLN A 28 1.48 -81.79 40.49
N ASN A 29 2.14 -82.24 39.42
CA ASN A 29 2.55 -83.64 39.25
C ASN A 29 3.51 -84.12 40.34
N ARG A 30 4.31 -83.22 40.93
CA ARG A 30 5.31 -83.57 41.95
C ARG A 30 4.83 -83.40 43.39
N TYR A 31 3.95 -82.45 43.67
CA TYR A 31 3.64 -82.03 45.04
C TYR A 31 2.14 -82.06 45.41
N GLY A 32 1.24 -82.36 44.46
CA GLY A 32 -0.18 -82.55 44.75
C GLY A 32 -0.92 -81.32 45.27
N SER A 33 -0.45 -80.11 44.94
CA SER A 33 -1.07 -78.85 45.40
C SER A 33 -2.35 -78.49 44.62
N ASP A 34 -3.26 -77.76 45.27
CA ASP A 34 -4.52 -77.27 44.71
C ASP A 34 -4.35 -76.39 43.46
N TRP A 35 -4.71 -76.97 42.31
CA TRP A 35 -4.73 -76.36 40.97
C TRP A 35 -5.45 -74.99 40.91
N PHE A 36 -6.45 -74.77 41.76
CA PHE A 36 -7.26 -73.54 41.76
C PHE A 36 -6.46 -72.28 42.09
N SER A 37 -5.46 -72.35 42.96
CA SER A 37 -4.64 -71.19 43.33
C SER A 37 -3.71 -70.75 42.20
N LEU A 38 -3.15 -71.70 41.44
CA LEU A 38 -2.30 -71.43 40.27
C LEU A 38 -3.11 -70.85 39.10
N LEU A 39 -4.33 -71.36 38.88
CA LEU A 39 -5.22 -70.85 37.84
C LEU A 39 -5.66 -69.42 38.13
N ASN A 40 -5.96 -69.09 39.40
CA ASN A 40 -6.29 -67.73 39.79
C ASN A 40 -5.13 -66.74 39.57
N VAL A 41 -3.89 -67.14 39.86
CA VAL A 41 -2.69 -66.31 39.59
C VAL A 41 -2.50 -66.11 38.09
N ALA A 42 -2.64 -67.17 37.27
CA ALA A 42 -2.50 -67.08 35.82
C ALA A 42 -3.59 -66.22 35.17
N VAL A 43 -4.85 -66.37 35.60
CA VAL A 43 -5.98 -65.56 35.10
C VAL A 43 -5.83 -64.10 35.51
N SER A 44 -5.41 -63.83 36.75
CA SER A 44 -5.14 -62.46 37.22
C SER A 44 -4.00 -61.79 36.46
N ALA A 45 -2.91 -62.52 36.19
CA ALA A 45 -1.79 -62.02 35.39
C ALA A 45 -2.18 -61.76 33.93
N ALA A 46 -3.00 -62.64 33.34
CA ALA A 46 -3.52 -62.45 31.98
C ALA A 46 -4.46 -61.23 31.89
N LEU A 47 -5.38 -61.08 32.85
CA LEU A 47 -6.28 -59.92 32.92
C LEU A 47 -5.52 -58.61 33.15
N SER A 48 -4.54 -58.61 34.05
CA SER A 48 -3.70 -57.44 34.29
C SER A 48 -2.89 -57.05 33.06
N SER A 49 -2.34 -58.04 32.34
CA SER A 49 -1.61 -57.79 31.10
C SER A 49 -2.51 -57.28 29.98
N ALA A 50 -3.73 -57.82 29.85
CA ALA A 50 -4.73 -57.33 28.91
C ALA A 50 -5.16 -55.89 29.23
N LEU A 51 -5.33 -55.55 30.50
CA LEU A 51 -5.63 -54.19 30.95
C LEU A 51 -4.49 -53.22 30.63
N VAL A 52 -3.23 -53.61 30.87
CA VAL A 52 -2.06 -52.80 30.49
C VAL A 52 -2.02 -52.59 28.98
N LEU A 53 -2.27 -53.62 28.18
CA LEU A 53 -2.32 -53.53 26.71
C LEU A 53 -3.44 -52.59 26.23
N LEU A 54 -4.63 -52.69 26.83
CA LEU A 54 -5.77 -51.81 26.53
C LEU A 54 -5.48 -50.36 26.94
N TYR A 55 -4.90 -50.15 28.12
CA TYR A 55 -4.52 -48.82 28.61
C TYR A 55 -3.48 -48.17 27.68
N PHE A 56 -2.46 -48.91 27.24
CA PHE A 56 -1.47 -48.41 26.28
C PHE A 56 -2.06 -48.12 24.91
N ARG A 57 -3.00 -48.94 24.43
CA ARG A 57 -3.70 -48.69 23.18
C ARG A 57 -4.55 -47.42 23.28
N GLN A 58 -5.21 -47.22 24.42
CA GLN A 58 -5.98 -46.01 24.68
C GLN A 58 -5.09 -44.77 24.76
N SER A 59 -3.92 -44.85 25.42
CA SER A 59 -2.99 -43.72 25.52
C SER A 59 -2.42 -43.32 24.16
N THR A 60 -2.04 -44.29 23.32
CA THR A 60 -1.53 -44.02 21.96
C THR A 60 -2.60 -43.43 21.05
N ILE A 61 -3.85 -43.87 21.16
CA ILE A 61 -4.97 -43.26 20.42
C ILE A 61 -5.18 -41.81 20.89
N LEU A 62 -5.17 -41.55 22.21
CA LEU A 62 -5.31 -40.20 22.76
C LEU A 62 -4.17 -39.27 22.35
N GLU A 63 -2.92 -39.75 22.34
CA GLU A 63 -1.77 -38.99 21.84
C GLU A 63 -1.96 -38.64 20.36
N SER A 64 -2.35 -39.60 19.52
CA SER A 64 -2.58 -39.35 18.09
C SER A 64 -3.74 -38.37 17.85
N GLN A 65 -4.81 -38.44 18.64
CA GLN A 65 -5.91 -37.49 18.57
C GLN A 65 -5.48 -36.09 19.01
N LYS A 66 -4.65 -35.99 20.05
CA LYS A 66 -4.11 -34.71 20.53
C LYS A 66 -3.16 -34.09 19.49
N GLU A 67 -2.33 -34.89 18.84
CA GLU A 67 -1.46 -34.43 17.74
C GLU A 67 -2.26 -33.96 16.53
N LEU A 68 -3.29 -34.70 16.11
CA LEU A 68 -4.18 -34.31 15.02
C LEU A 68 -4.94 -33.03 15.33
N LEU A 69 -5.48 -32.91 16.54
CA LEU A 69 -6.22 -31.72 16.97
C LEU A 69 -5.28 -30.51 17.05
N LYS A 70 -4.05 -30.67 17.54
CA LYS A 70 -3.03 -29.62 17.50
C LYS A 70 -2.68 -29.22 16.06
N ALA A 71 -2.53 -30.18 15.16
CA ALA A 71 -2.25 -29.90 13.75
C ALA A 71 -3.41 -29.17 13.05
N GLU A 72 -4.66 -29.55 13.33
CA GLU A 72 -5.86 -28.90 12.81
C GLU A 72 -6.04 -27.49 13.38
N MET A 73 -5.82 -27.31 14.67
CA MET A 73 -5.85 -26.00 15.33
C MET A 73 -4.77 -25.07 14.76
N ASN A 74 -3.54 -25.56 14.62
CA ASN A 74 -2.45 -24.80 13.99
C ASN A 74 -2.76 -24.43 12.53
N ARG A 75 -3.45 -25.31 11.81
CA ARG A 75 -3.94 -25.02 10.45
C ARG A 75 -4.98 -23.90 10.47
N GLY A 76 -5.98 -23.97 11.35
CA GLY A 76 -7.01 -22.94 11.48
C GLY A 76 -6.44 -21.57 11.85
N ILE A 77 -5.48 -21.51 12.78
CA ILE A 77 -4.79 -20.27 13.15
C ILE A 77 -4.05 -19.67 11.95
N ARG A 78 -3.33 -20.50 11.18
CA ARG A 78 -2.61 -20.03 9.97
C ARG A 78 -3.56 -19.55 8.87
N GLU A 79 -4.69 -20.23 8.68
CA GLU A 79 -5.72 -19.84 7.73
C GLU A 79 -6.36 -18.48 8.15
N GLN A 80 -6.67 -18.30 9.43
CA GLN A 80 -7.21 -17.03 9.95
C GLN A 80 -6.18 -15.89 9.84
N HIS A 81 -4.91 -16.15 10.16
CA HIS A 81 -3.84 -15.16 10.00
C HIS A 81 -3.69 -14.75 8.52
N THR A 82 -3.64 -15.74 7.62
CA THR A 82 -3.61 -15.51 6.16
C THR A 82 -4.79 -14.67 5.71
N GLU A 83 -6.02 -14.97 6.15
CA GLU A 83 -7.19 -14.17 5.75
C GLU A 83 -7.12 -12.74 6.30
N THR A 84 -6.57 -12.55 7.50
CA THR A 84 -6.37 -11.22 8.07
C THR A 84 -5.36 -10.40 7.27
N LEU A 85 -4.22 -11.01 6.88
CA LEU A 85 -3.24 -10.37 5.99
C LEU A 85 -3.85 -10.05 4.62
N ARG A 86 -4.61 -10.98 4.05
CA ARG A 86 -5.34 -10.79 2.79
C ARG A 86 -6.33 -9.63 2.88
N GLU A 87 -7.06 -9.52 3.98
CA GLU A 87 -7.97 -8.39 4.24
C GLU A 87 -7.22 -7.05 4.24
N ARG A 88 -5.98 -7.01 4.76
CA ARG A 88 -5.14 -5.79 4.74
C ARG A 88 -4.65 -5.44 3.35
N VAL A 89 -4.24 -6.44 2.57
CA VAL A 89 -3.92 -6.25 1.14
C VAL A 89 -5.11 -5.69 0.39
N ARG A 90 -6.32 -6.26 0.57
CA ARG A 90 -7.56 -5.73 -0.03
C ARG A 90 -7.87 -4.30 0.41
N LYS A 91 -7.66 -3.97 1.68
CA LYS A 91 -7.87 -2.60 2.18
C LYS A 91 -6.91 -1.59 1.57
N TRP A 92 -5.69 -1.99 1.24
CA TRP A 92 -4.73 -1.13 0.55
C TRP A 92 -4.99 -1.06 -0.95
N HIS A 93 -5.31 -2.19 -1.58
CA HIS A 93 -5.66 -2.21 -3.00
C HIS A 93 -6.95 -1.43 -3.30
N GLY A 94 -7.95 -1.54 -2.42
CA GLY A 94 -9.31 -1.05 -2.66
C GLY A 94 -10.18 -2.14 -3.28
N ASN A 95 -11.28 -1.74 -3.91
CA ASN A 95 -12.21 -2.65 -4.59
C ASN A 95 -12.30 -2.29 -6.08
N PRO A 96 -11.43 -2.85 -6.93
CA PRO A 96 -11.40 -2.50 -8.36
C PRO A 96 -12.67 -2.96 -9.11
N ASP A 97 -13.42 -3.92 -8.55
CA ASP A 97 -14.67 -4.46 -9.12
C ASP A 97 -15.90 -3.60 -8.77
N GLN A 98 -15.76 -2.61 -7.88
CA GLN A 98 -16.81 -1.64 -7.62
C GLN A 98 -16.79 -0.61 -8.75
N GLU A 99 -17.82 -0.62 -9.59
CA GLU A 99 -18.10 0.49 -10.51
C GLU A 99 -18.06 1.80 -9.70
N ILE A 100 -17.30 2.78 -10.22
CA ILE A 100 -17.16 4.11 -9.62
C ILE A 100 -18.58 4.63 -9.36
N SER A 101 -18.94 4.72 -8.09
CA SER A 101 -20.26 5.24 -7.71
C SER A 101 -20.34 6.70 -8.11
N ASP A 102 -21.46 7.11 -8.72
CA ASP A 102 -21.75 8.50 -9.08
C ASP A 102 -21.84 9.45 -7.85
N ASN A 103 -21.70 8.93 -6.63
CA ASN A 103 -21.66 9.71 -5.39
C ASN A 103 -20.22 9.91 -4.88
N PRO A 104 -19.74 11.16 -4.72
CA PRO A 104 -18.38 11.48 -4.25
C PRO A 104 -18.11 11.17 -2.76
N VAL A 105 -19.08 10.55 -2.08
CA VAL A 105 -18.97 10.07 -0.69
C VAL A 105 -18.61 8.58 -0.64
N ASP A 106 -18.78 7.87 -1.76
CA ASP A 106 -18.46 6.46 -1.85
C ASP A 106 -16.95 6.29 -2.06
N GLN A 107 -16.41 5.27 -1.40
CA GLN A 107 -14.99 5.00 -1.30
C GLN A 107 -14.33 4.97 -2.70
N PRO A 108 -13.14 5.54 -2.85
CA PRO A 108 -12.40 5.47 -4.10
C PRO A 108 -12.24 4.01 -4.54
N SER A 109 -12.47 3.73 -5.83
CA SER A 109 -12.40 2.36 -6.37
C SER A 109 -11.04 1.70 -6.14
N LYS A 110 -9.97 2.51 -6.12
CA LYS A 110 -8.62 2.11 -5.74
C LYS A 110 -8.11 2.96 -4.58
N ASN A 111 -7.39 2.32 -3.66
CA ASN A 111 -6.75 2.96 -2.49
C ASN A 111 -5.24 3.16 -2.71
N LEU A 112 -4.85 3.42 -3.96
CA LEU A 112 -3.46 3.61 -4.40
C LEU A 112 -3.18 5.08 -4.72
N PRO A 113 -1.92 5.54 -4.63
CA PRO A 113 -1.54 6.82 -5.19
C PRO A 113 -1.71 6.77 -6.72
N PHE A 114 -1.81 7.95 -7.34
CA PHE A 114 -1.85 8.03 -8.80
C PHE A 114 -0.88 9.09 -9.31
N VAL A 115 -0.27 8.80 -10.45
CA VAL A 115 0.57 9.76 -11.17
C VAL A 115 -0.29 10.43 -12.23
N GLY A 116 -0.52 11.73 -12.06
CA GLY A 116 -1.21 12.58 -13.02
C GLY A 116 -0.31 12.98 -14.18
N THR A 117 -0.76 13.96 -14.97
CA THR A 117 0.03 14.48 -16.10
C THR A 117 1.28 15.24 -15.65
N VAL A 118 1.21 15.92 -14.50
CA VAL A 118 2.27 16.82 -14.00
C VAL A 118 2.45 16.74 -12.49
N SER A 119 1.91 15.72 -11.84
CA SER A 119 1.91 15.62 -10.38
C SER A 119 1.76 14.18 -9.89
N PHE A 120 2.22 13.93 -8.67
CA PHE A 120 1.82 12.76 -7.91
C PHE A 120 0.70 13.13 -6.96
N ASN A 121 -0.25 12.23 -6.79
CA ASN A 121 -1.36 12.38 -5.87
C ASN A 121 -1.36 11.19 -4.90
N SER A 122 -1.51 11.50 -3.62
CA SER A 122 -1.51 10.52 -2.54
C SER A 122 -2.66 9.52 -2.68
N ALA A 123 -2.48 8.36 -2.07
CA ALA A 123 -3.54 7.40 -1.85
C ALA A 123 -4.74 8.08 -1.16
N PRO A 124 -5.96 7.88 -1.69
CA PRO A 124 -7.13 8.60 -1.21
C PRO A 124 -7.49 8.17 0.22
N THR A 125 -7.94 9.13 1.03
CA THR A 125 -8.30 8.89 2.43
C THR A 125 -9.83 8.93 2.60
N PRO A 126 -10.48 7.88 3.11
CA PRO A 126 -11.94 7.72 3.08
C PRO A 126 -12.74 8.71 3.95
N THR A 127 -12.08 9.66 4.62
CA THR A 127 -12.71 10.57 5.60
C THR A 127 -12.45 12.05 5.38
N ARG A 128 -11.81 12.44 4.27
CA ARG A 128 -11.74 13.85 3.90
C ARG A 128 -12.14 14.01 2.45
N ILE A 129 -13.16 14.84 2.23
CA ILE A 129 -13.21 15.71 1.06
C ILE A 129 -11.95 16.58 1.20
N SER A 130 -10.79 16.05 0.81
CA SER A 130 -9.54 16.81 0.81
C SER A 130 -9.64 17.71 -0.39
N PHE A 131 -10.01 18.96 -0.15
CA PHE A 131 -9.33 20.06 -0.82
C PHE A 131 -7.84 19.78 -0.60
N ALA A 132 -7.14 19.34 -1.64
CA ALA A 132 -5.72 19.09 -1.57
C ALA A 132 -5.02 20.42 -1.25
N SER A 133 -4.88 20.75 0.03
CA SER A 133 -3.93 21.78 0.41
C SER A 133 -2.54 21.21 0.14
N GLU A 134 -1.63 22.07 -0.30
CA GLU A 134 -0.23 21.72 -0.60
C GLU A 134 0.56 21.22 0.62
N GLU A 135 -0.09 21.05 1.78
CA GLU A 135 0.51 20.69 3.06
C GLU A 135 0.26 19.24 3.49
N ASP A 136 -0.53 18.45 2.77
CA ASP A 136 -0.71 17.03 3.11
C ASP A 136 0.49 16.20 2.60
N GLU A 137 1.22 15.59 3.54
CA GLU A 137 2.34 14.67 3.28
C GLU A 137 1.94 13.58 2.27
N PHE A 138 2.81 13.29 1.29
CA PHE A 138 2.56 12.29 0.26
C PHE A 138 2.44 10.89 0.87
N ARG A 139 1.39 10.15 0.52
CA ARG A 139 1.11 8.81 1.08
C ARG A 139 0.87 7.79 -0.02
N VAL A 140 1.60 6.69 0.02
CA VAL A 140 1.42 5.54 -0.90
C VAL A 140 0.37 4.56 -0.38
N MET A 141 0.10 4.58 0.92
CA MET A 141 -0.89 3.73 1.57
C MET A 141 -1.88 4.60 2.33
N PRO A 142 -3.17 4.21 2.42
CA PRO A 142 -4.13 4.94 3.22
C PRO A 142 -3.69 5.09 4.69
N GLN A 143 -3.90 6.28 5.25
CA GLN A 143 -3.43 6.64 6.59
C GLN A 143 -3.88 5.66 7.70
N TYR A 144 -5.07 5.07 7.57
CA TYR A 144 -5.60 4.12 8.56
C TYR A 144 -4.84 2.78 8.60
N LEU A 145 -4.04 2.46 7.57
CA LEU A 145 -3.23 1.24 7.52
C LEU A 145 -1.79 1.44 8.01
N GLU A 146 -1.28 2.68 8.05
CA GLU A 146 0.11 2.97 8.48
C GLU A 146 0.38 2.53 9.91
N ASN A 147 -0.62 2.64 10.78
CA ASN A 147 -0.54 2.25 12.19
C ASN A 147 -1.13 0.86 12.47
N ASP A 148 -1.56 0.12 11.45
CA ASP A 148 -2.14 -1.21 11.62
C ASP A 148 -1.04 -2.25 11.89
N ARG A 149 -1.19 -2.99 13.00
CA ARG A 149 -0.22 -3.99 13.46
C ARG A 149 -0.04 -5.16 12.47
N TYR A 150 -1.11 -5.60 11.81
CA TYR A 150 -1.06 -6.67 10.81
C TYR A 150 -0.50 -6.18 9.48
N MET A 151 -0.71 -4.91 9.13
CA MET A 151 -0.06 -4.31 7.97
C MET A 151 1.45 -4.22 8.16
N ARG A 152 1.91 -3.83 9.36
CA ARG A 152 3.34 -3.86 9.68
C ARG A 152 3.93 -5.26 9.57
N ASP A 153 3.27 -6.26 10.16
CA ASP A 153 3.68 -7.67 10.07
C ASP A 153 3.72 -8.16 8.61
N LEU A 154 2.72 -7.77 7.81
CA LEU A 154 2.70 -8.05 6.37
C LEU A 154 3.96 -7.50 5.70
N LEU A 155 4.24 -6.21 5.86
CA LEU A 155 5.35 -5.52 5.20
C LEU A 155 6.73 -5.97 5.70
N GLU A 156 6.86 -6.38 6.96
CA GLU A 156 8.14 -6.75 7.55
C GLU A 156 8.47 -8.24 7.34
N ASN A 157 7.48 -9.13 7.45
CA ASN A 157 7.74 -10.57 7.55
C ASN A 157 7.19 -11.40 6.37
N HIS A 158 6.15 -10.91 5.68
CA HIS A 158 5.39 -11.72 4.71
C HIS A 158 5.45 -11.20 3.26
N ALA A 159 5.59 -9.89 3.08
CA ALA A 159 5.61 -9.19 1.79
C ALA A 159 6.55 -7.97 1.84
N PRO A 160 7.86 -8.18 2.05
CA PRO A 160 8.85 -7.09 2.09
C PRO A 160 9.03 -6.39 0.74
N ASP A 161 8.69 -7.06 -0.35
CA ASP A 161 8.62 -6.49 -1.70
C ASP A 161 7.56 -5.39 -1.84
N LEU A 162 6.39 -5.53 -1.21
CA LEU A 162 5.38 -4.45 -1.12
C LEU A 162 5.96 -3.20 -0.47
N LYS A 163 6.75 -3.38 0.60
CA LYS A 163 7.40 -2.27 1.30
C LYS A 163 8.43 -1.58 0.39
N ILE A 164 9.29 -2.37 -0.26
CA ILE A 164 10.32 -1.85 -1.17
C ILE A 164 9.68 -1.04 -2.31
N GLN A 165 8.59 -1.54 -2.90
CA GLN A 165 7.92 -0.83 -3.99
C GLN A 165 7.19 0.41 -3.51
N ALA A 166 6.57 0.37 -2.33
CA ALA A 166 5.97 1.57 -1.75
C ALA A 166 7.03 2.66 -1.46
N GLU A 167 8.18 2.28 -0.90
CA GLU A 167 9.32 3.18 -0.68
C GLU A 167 9.86 3.74 -2.00
N ARG A 168 9.92 2.93 -3.07
CA ARG A 168 10.33 3.38 -4.41
C ARG A 168 9.42 4.50 -4.94
N VAL A 169 8.10 4.37 -4.77
CA VAL A 169 7.14 5.41 -5.20
C VAL A 169 7.36 6.72 -4.41
N VAL A 170 7.66 6.64 -3.11
CA VAL A 170 8.00 7.82 -2.29
C VAL A 170 9.28 8.49 -2.80
N VAL A 171 10.34 7.72 -3.07
CA VAL A 171 11.60 8.25 -3.60
C VAL A 171 11.39 8.95 -4.95
N LEU A 172 10.58 8.38 -5.85
CA LEU A 172 10.25 8.99 -7.13
C LEU A 172 9.49 10.32 -6.95
N LYS A 173 8.57 10.41 -5.98
CA LYS A 173 7.93 11.68 -5.63
C LYS A 173 8.94 12.72 -5.13
N GLU A 174 9.82 12.34 -4.22
CA GLU A 174 10.86 13.25 -3.70
C GLU A 174 11.81 13.74 -4.81
N GLN A 175 12.15 12.87 -5.76
CA GLN A 175 12.94 13.23 -6.94
C GLN A 175 12.20 14.22 -7.84
N PHE A 176 10.92 13.96 -8.12
CA PHE A 176 10.09 14.88 -8.89
C PHE A 176 9.98 16.26 -8.24
N ASP A 177 9.74 16.31 -6.93
CA ASP A 177 9.72 17.56 -6.17
C ASP A 177 11.06 18.28 -6.22
N THR A 178 12.17 17.53 -6.18
CA THR A 178 13.52 18.08 -6.32
C THR A 178 13.70 18.74 -7.68
N HIS A 179 13.38 18.04 -8.76
CA HIS A 179 13.49 18.58 -10.13
C HIS A 179 12.58 19.80 -10.35
N GLN A 180 11.38 19.80 -9.76
CA GLN A 180 10.50 20.96 -9.77
C GLN A 180 11.15 22.14 -9.06
N GLN A 181 11.69 21.96 -7.84
CA GLN A 181 12.33 23.05 -7.10
C GLN A 181 13.59 23.56 -7.79
N GLU A 182 14.39 22.68 -8.40
CA GLU A 182 15.56 23.06 -9.21
C GLU A 182 15.12 23.93 -10.40
N PHE A 183 14.13 23.50 -11.16
CA PHE A 183 13.57 24.30 -12.25
C PHE A 183 13.08 25.66 -11.75
N LEU A 184 12.28 25.70 -10.68
CA LEU A 184 11.77 26.96 -10.12
C LEU A 184 12.88 27.91 -9.66
N SER A 185 14.01 27.38 -9.20
CA SER A 185 15.16 28.18 -8.78
C SER A 185 16.02 28.73 -9.93
N GLU A 186 15.98 28.06 -11.07
CA GLU A 186 16.76 28.41 -12.27
C GLU A 186 15.93 29.19 -13.30
N PHE A 187 14.61 29.11 -13.23
CA PHE A 187 13.71 29.76 -14.18
C PHE A 187 13.67 31.29 -13.97
N ASP A 188 14.34 32.03 -14.86
CA ASP A 188 14.51 33.49 -14.81
C ASP A 188 13.78 34.23 -15.95
N TYR A 189 12.76 33.61 -16.54
CA TYR A 189 11.96 34.25 -17.60
C TYR A 189 10.86 35.15 -17.05
N GLU A 190 10.83 35.38 -15.73
CA GLU A 190 9.85 36.26 -15.10
C GLU A 190 10.02 37.69 -15.65
N ARG A 191 8.97 38.16 -16.31
CA ARG A 191 8.95 39.49 -16.92
C ARG A 191 7.99 40.40 -16.19
N GLU A 192 8.55 41.45 -15.63
CA GLU A 192 7.80 42.63 -15.22
C GLU A 192 7.59 43.56 -16.42
N ALA A 193 6.43 44.21 -16.50
CA ALA A 193 6.12 45.13 -17.58
C ALA A 193 5.46 46.40 -17.04
N GLN A 194 6.07 47.55 -17.36
CA GLN A 194 5.53 48.86 -17.03
C GLN A 194 4.72 49.40 -18.19
N TYR A 195 3.47 49.74 -17.93
CA TYR A 195 2.58 50.43 -18.84
C TYR A 195 2.25 51.82 -18.30
N ASP A 196 1.60 52.64 -19.12
CA ASP A 196 1.25 54.02 -18.77
C ASP A 196 0.28 54.10 -17.57
N GLU A 197 -0.56 53.09 -17.38
CA GLU A 197 -1.63 53.08 -16.36
C GLU A 197 -1.41 52.05 -15.24
N PHE A 198 -0.58 51.03 -15.47
CA PHE A 198 -0.37 49.95 -14.51
C PHE A 198 1.00 49.30 -14.69
N PHE A 199 1.42 48.58 -13.65
CA PHE A 199 2.62 47.75 -13.62
C PHE A 199 2.21 46.28 -13.45
N LEU A 200 2.74 45.41 -14.30
CA LEU A 200 2.58 43.96 -14.20
C LEU A 200 3.75 43.34 -13.45
N GLU A 201 3.44 42.60 -12.39
CA GLU A 201 4.38 41.85 -11.56
C GLU A 201 4.04 40.35 -11.65
N SER A 202 5.05 39.50 -11.88
CA SER A 202 4.89 38.04 -11.82
C SER A 202 4.40 37.61 -10.44
N GLN A 203 3.69 36.48 -10.37
CA GLN A 203 3.25 35.89 -9.10
C GLN A 203 3.88 34.50 -8.94
N ASP A 204 3.97 34.02 -7.70
CA ASP A 204 4.65 32.78 -7.31
C ASP A 204 4.26 31.54 -8.15
N TYR A 205 3.05 31.49 -8.69
CA TYR A 205 2.57 30.35 -9.48
C TYR A 205 3.03 30.37 -10.95
N LEU A 206 3.49 31.50 -11.50
CA LEU A 206 3.86 31.63 -12.92
C LEU A 206 4.90 30.57 -13.34
N SER A 207 6.00 30.49 -12.60
CA SER A 207 7.12 29.58 -12.89
C SER A 207 6.69 28.11 -12.76
N ARG A 208 5.83 27.80 -11.79
CA ARG A 208 5.24 26.45 -11.65
C ARG A 208 4.28 26.12 -12.78
N TRP A 209 3.50 27.08 -13.24
CA TRP A 209 2.58 26.89 -14.36
C TRP A 209 3.34 26.63 -15.67
N PHE A 210 4.45 27.33 -15.92
CA PHE A 210 5.36 27.03 -17.03
C PHE A 210 5.95 25.62 -16.91
N PHE A 211 6.44 25.24 -15.73
CA PHE A 211 6.95 23.90 -15.48
C PHE A 211 5.92 22.81 -15.82
N GLU A 212 4.67 22.95 -15.35
CA GLU A 212 3.60 21.99 -15.63
C GLU A 212 3.37 21.81 -17.15
N HIS A 213 3.35 22.89 -17.93
CA HIS A 213 3.17 22.81 -19.39
C HIS A 213 4.37 22.20 -20.12
N LEU A 214 5.58 22.54 -19.71
CA LEU A 214 6.80 21.97 -20.29
C LEU A 214 6.91 20.47 -19.99
N VAL A 215 6.52 20.02 -18.80
CA VAL A 215 6.44 18.59 -18.48
C VAL A 215 5.42 17.87 -19.36
N ARG A 216 4.26 18.48 -19.65
CA ARG A 216 3.27 17.90 -20.57
C ARG A 216 3.82 17.77 -21.99
N LEU A 217 4.58 18.77 -22.45
CA LEU A 217 5.25 18.73 -23.75
C LEU A 217 6.27 17.57 -23.82
N GLU A 218 7.15 17.45 -22.82
CA GLU A 218 8.16 16.37 -22.75
C GLU A 218 7.53 14.97 -22.75
N ARG A 219 6.40 14.80 -22.05
CA ARG A 219 5.67 13.52 -22.00
C ARG A 219 4.87 13.24 -23.29
N GLY A 220 4.92 14.13 -24.28
CA GLY A 220 4.19 14.00 -25.54
C GLY A 220 2.67 14.14 -25.40
N LEU A 221 2.20 14.85 -24.37
CA LEU A 221 0.77 15.16 -24.15
C LEU A 221 0.34 16.46 -24.87
N THR A 222 1.32 17.17 -25.44
CA THR A 222 1.17 18.33 -26.31
C THR A 222 2.10 18.09 -27.50
N ASP A 223 1.64 18.32 -28.72
CA ASP A 223 2.35 17.94 -29.94
C ASP A 223 3.61 18.80 -30.17
N ASP A 224 3.51 20.11 -29.98
CA ASP A 224 4.59 21.07 -30.20
C ASP A 224 4.41 22.40 -29.44
N PHE A 225 5.38 23.30 -29.58
CA PHE A 225 5.34 24.65 -29.01
C PHE A 225 4.21 25.53 -29.58
N SER A 226 3.71 25.25 -30.79
CA SER A 226 2.56 25.97 -31.34
C SER A 226 1.29 25.63 -30.58
N GLU A 227 1.05 24.35 -30.30
CA GLU A 227 -0.08 23.90 -29.49
C GLU A 227 0.07 24.36 -28.03
N LEU A 228 1.28 24.27 -27.46
CA LEU A 228 1.58 24.77 -26.11
C LEU A 228 1.26 26.27 -26.00
N ARG A 229 1.67 27.06 -26.99
CA ARG A 229 1.40 28.51 -27.06
C ARG A 229 -0.10 28.80 -27.10
N GLU A 230 -0.85 28.10 -27.96
CA GLU A 230 -2.31 28.26 -28.03
C GLU A 230 -2.98 27.89 -26.70
N ARG A 231 -2.59 26.78 -26.09
CA ARG A 231 -3.15 26.29 -24.82
C ARG A 231 -2.88 27.27 -23.68
N MET A 232 -1.62 27.64 -23.46
CA MET A 232 -1.24 28.57 -22.39
C MET A 232 -1.92 29.93 -22.54
N ILE A 233 -2.01 30.47 -23.75
CA ILE A 233 -2.72 31.74 -24.00
C ILE A 233 -4.21 31.62 -23.71
N ASN A 234 -4.85 30.50 -24.07
CA ASN A 234 -6.28 30.30 -23.82
C ASN A 234 -6.61 30.09 -22.34
N GLU A 235 -5.68 29.55 -21.56
CA GLU A 235 -5.81 29.39 -20.11
C GLU A 235 -5.69 30.71 -19.35
N VAL A 236 -5.01 31.73 -19.91
CA VAL A 236 -5.00 33.09 -19.35
C VAL A 236 -6.36 33.75 -19.56
N GLY A 237 -7.09 34.02 -18.49
CA GLY A 237 -8.44 34.57 -18.64
C GLY A 237 -8.92 35.36 -17.44
N ASN A 238 -9.26 34.67 -16.36
CA ASN A 238 -10.05 35.27 -15.30
C ASN A 238 -9.24 36.25 -14.46
N THR A 239 -9.86 37.39 -14.17
CA THR A 239 -9.30 38.38 -13.26
C THR A 239 -9.94 38.25 -11.89
N GLY A 240 -9.16 38.42 -10.82
CA GLY A 240 -9.65 38.52 -9.45
C GLY A 240 -9.05 39.72 -8.74
N HIS A 241 -9.58 40.03 -7.56
CA HIS A 241 -8.98 41.05 -6.69
C HIS A 241 -8.18 40.39 -5.57
N HIS A 242 -7.00 40.93 -5.27
CA HIS A 242 -6.28 40.57 -4.06
C HIS A 242 -7.10 41.03 -2.84
N PRO A 243 -7.26 40.21 -1.78
CA PRO A 243 -8.09 40.56 -0.61
C PRO A 243 -7.62 41.82 0.12
N ASP A 244 -6.31 41.99 0.29
CA ASP A 244 -5.73 43.06 1.11
C ASP A 244 -4.91 44.13 0.38
N LYS A 245 -4.58 43.93 -0.90
CA LYS A 245 -3.70 44.83 -1.68
C LYS A 245 -4.44 45.40 -2.87
N PRO A 246 -4.08 46.61 -3.34
CA PRO A 246 -4.68 47.20 -4.51
C PRO A 246 -4.11 46.58 -5.81
N VAL A 247 -4.30 45.27 -6.00
CA VAL A 247 -3.77 44.49 -7.12
C VAL A 247 -4.91 43.71 -7.77
N VAL A 248 -4.99 43.80 -9.10
CA VAL A 248 -5.86 42.94 -9.91
C VAL A 248 -5.04 41.71 -10.31
N TRP A 249 -5.44 40.54 -9.84
CA TRP A 249 -4.84 39.27 -10.22
C TRP A 249 -5.34 38.82 -11.57
N ILE A 250 -4.43 38.41 -12.45
CA ILE A 250 -4.73 37.67 -13.67
C ILE A 250 -4.42 36.20 -13.38
N ARG A 251 -5.41 35.34 -13.61
CA ARG A 251 -5.35 33.93 -13.27
C ARG A 251 -5.27 33.07 -14.53
N ALA A 252 -4.58 31.94 -14.37
CA ALA A 252 -4.57 30.86 -15.33
C ALA A 252 -5.21 29.61 -14.73
N GLU A 253 -5.77 28.76 -15.60
CA GLU A 253 -6.25 27.44 -15.23
C GLU A 253 -5.07 26.58 -14.74
N ALA A 254 -5.19 26.04 -13.52
CA ALA A 254 -4.23 25.08 -13.00
C ALA A 254 -4.71 23.65 -13.26
N SER A 255 -3.78 22.68 -13.22
CA SER A 255 -4.06 21.26 -13.42
C SER A 255 -5.15 20.66 -12.50
N ASN A 256 -5.55 21.37 -11.44
CA ASN A 256 -6.51 20.94 -10.42
C ASN A 256 -7.71 21.90 -10.26
N ILE A 257 -8.44 22.25 -11.32
CA ILE A 257 -9.75 22.97 -11.33
C ILE A 257 -9.75 24.40 -10.74
N GLU A 258 -8.84 24.73 -9.83
CA GLU A 258 -8.70 26.05 -9.22
C GLU A 258 -7.82 26.95 -10.09
N GLU A 259 -8.36 28.10 -10.45
CA GLU A 259 -7.60 29.15 -11.12
C GLU A 259 -6.64 29.81 -10.15
N ARG A 260 -5.37 29.94 -10.54
CA ARG A 260 -4.31 30.54 -9.72
C ARG A 260 -3.74 31.78 -10.38
N ALA A 261 -3.37 32.76 -9.55
CA ALA A 261 -2.82 34.03 -10.03
C ALA A 261 -1.41 33.81 -10.62
N ILE A 262 -1.21 34.23 -11.86
CA ILE A 262 0.09 34.20 -12.55
C ILE A 262 0.71 35.60 -12.67
N TYR A 263 -0.13 36.64 -12.67
CA TYR A 263 0.29 38.04 -12.73
C TYR A 263 -0.57 38.90 -11.81
N GLY A 264 0.03 39.96 -11.27
CA GLY A 264 -0.65 41.02 -10.54
C GLY A 264 -0.47 42.36 -11.24
N ALA A 265 -1.57 43.04 -11.54
CA ALA A 265 -1.55 44.41 -12.06
C ALA A 265 -1.72 45.41 -10.90
N ARG A 266 -0.72 46.26 -10.70
CA ARG A 266 -0.73 47.35 -9.72
C ARG A 266 -0.90 48.70 -10.43
N TYR A 267 -1.84 49.51 -9.96
CA TYR A 267 -2.08 50.86 -10.47
C TYR A 267 -1.35 51.91 -9.63
N ASP A 268 -0.99 53.03 -10.24
CA ASP A 268 -0.38 54.16 -9.53
C ASP A 268 -1.38 54.83 -8.56
N GLU A 269 -0.87 55.27 -7.41
CA GLU A 269 -1.63 55.59 -6.19
C GLU A 269 -2.69 56.72 -6.33
N ASP A 270 -2.67 57.47 -7.43
CA ASP A 270 -3.57 58.61 -7.67
C ASP A 270 -4.88 58.24 -8.41
N GLU A 271 -5.04 57.01 -8.93
CA GLU A 271 -6.24 56.57 -9.69
C GLU A 271 -7.14 55.58 -8.92
N CYS A 272 -7.19 55.71 -7.59
CA CYS A 272 -7.89 54.77 -6.69
C CYS A 272 -9.44 54.83 -6.73
N VAL A 273 -10.06 55.50 -7.71
CA VAL A 273 -11.46 55.96 -7.57
C VAL A 273 -12.52 55.04 -8.19
N GLU A 274 -12.23 54.22 -9.19
CA GLU A 274 -13.19 53.18 -9.61
C GLU A 274 -12.44 51.93 -10.04
N TRP A 275 -12.55 50.86 -9.24
CA TRP A 275 -12.13 49.50 -9.55
C TRP A 275 -13.00 48.93 -10.69
N GLN A 276 -12.98 49.62 -11.84
CA GLN A 276 -13.80 49.33 -12.99
C GLN A 276 -13.46 47.92 -13.47
N GLU A 277 -14.49 47.08 -13.45
CA GLU A 277 -14.69 45.85 -14.20
C GLU A 277 -13.50 45.47 -15.10
N SER A 278 -12.83 44.37 -14.75
CA SER A 278 -11.97 43.53 -15.59
C SER A 278 -11.68 44.13 -16.97
N ARG A 279 -10.69 45.02 -17.09
CA ARG A 279 -10.29 45.51 -18.42
C ARG A 279 -9.84 44.31 -19.25
N PRO A 280 -10.54 43.94 -20.33
CA PRO A 280 -10.10 42.84 -21.21
C PRO A 280 -8.69 43.09 -21.75
N GLU A 281 -8.32 44.36 -21.87
CA GLU A 281 -7.00 44.85 -22.23
C GLU A 281 -5.89 44.30 -21.31
N LEU A 282 -6.11 44.17 -19.99
CA LEU A 282 -5.11 43.58 -19.09
C LEU A 282 -4.81 42.12 -19.42
N VAL A 283 -5.86 41.36 -19.72
CA VAL A 283 -5.75 39.94 -20.07
C VAL A 283 -5.00 39.80 -21.39
N ASP A 284 -5.30 40.65 -22.37
CA ASP A 284 -4.62 40.66 -23.66
C ASP A 284 -3.15 41.07 -23.54
N GLU A 285 -2.81 42.03 -22.67
CA GLU A 285 -1.41 42.39 -22.37
C GLU A 285 -0.66 41.24 -21.69
N VAL A 286 -1.25 40.58 -20.69
CA VAL A 286 -0.64 39.39 -20.07
C VAL A 286 -0.45 38.27 -21.10
N LYS A 287 -1.41 38.04 -21.99
CA LYS A 287 -1.27 37.07 -23.09
C LYS A 287 -0.09 37.40 -24.01
N ASN A 288 0.15 38.68 -24.30
CA ASN A 288 1.31 39.11 -25.09
C ASN A 288 2.63 38.87 -24.36
N VAL A 289 2.68 39.16 -23.05
CA VAL A 289 3.86 38.87 -22.21
C VAL A 289 4.14 37.38 -22.18
N VAL A 290 3.13 36.56 -21.85
CA VAL A 290 3.23 35.09 -21.83
C VAL A 290 3.66 34.55 -23.18
N LYS A 291 3.09 35.05 -24.30
CA LYS A 291 3.51 34.66 -25.64
C LYS A 291 5.01 34.91 -25.87
N SER A 292 5.50 36.08 -25.50
CA SER A 292 6.92 36.38 -25.66
C SER A 292 7.81 35.57 -24.73
N MET A 293 7.34 35.22 -23.52
CA MET A 293 8.06 34.30 -22.64
C MET A 293 8.13 32.89 -23.24
N ILE A 294 7.04 32.41 -23.86
CA ILE A 294 7.03 31.11 -24.55
C ILE A 294 8.02 31.11 -25.71
N ASP A 295 8.11 32.21 -26.46
CA ASP A 295 9.09 32.35 -27.55
C ASP A 295 10.54 32.25 -27.03
N ASP A 296 10.87 32.89 -25.90
CA ASP A 296 12.19 32.77 -25.27
C ASP A 296 12.46 31.34 -24.76
N VAL A 297 11.46 30.73 -24.11
CA VAL A 297 11.53 29.37 -23.58
C VAL A 297 11.72 28.35 -24.71
N GLU A 298 11.10 28.56 -25.87
CA GLU A 298 11.28 27.74 -27.07
C GLU A 298 12.72 27.82 -27.60
N ASP A 299 13.35 29.00 -27.56
CA ASP A 299 14.72 29.20 -28.02
C ASP A 299 15.76 28.50 -27.12
N ASP A 300 15.49 28.39 -25.82
CA ASP A 300 16.40 27.78 -24.83
C ASP A 300 16.10 26.30 -24.53
N TYR A 301 15.00 25.76 -25.06
CA TYR A 301 14.59 24.36 -24.89
C TYR A 301 15.55 23.36 -25.59
N PRO A 302 15.81 22.16 -25.03
CA PRO A 302 15.19 21.52 -23.88
C PRO A 302 15.81 21.84 -22.51
N PHE A 303 14.97 21.86 -21.48
CA PHE A 303 15.39 21.98 -20.08
C PHE A 303 15.65 20.59 -19.47
N GLU A 304 16.89 20.33 -19.06
CA GLU A 304 17.27 19.03 -18.49
C GLU A 304 16.41 18.66 -17.26
N THR A 305 16.11 19.62 -16.38
CA THR A 305 15.26 19.42 -15.20
C THR A 305 13.82 19.02 -15.56
N VAL A 306 13.26 19.58 -16.64
CA VAL A 306 11.92 19.21 -17.13
C VAL A 306 11.94 17.80 -17.71
N THR A 307 12.94 17.47 -18.53
CA THR A 307 13.10 16.12 -19.08
C THR A 307 13.26 15.08 -17.96
N GLN A 308 14.04 15.38 -16.93
CA GLN A 308 14.21 14.51 -15.76
C GLN A 308 12.88 14.35 -14.99
N ALA A 309 12.16 15.43 -14.71
CA ALA A 309 10.86 15.38 -14.06
C ALA A 309 9.82 14.54 -14.83
N ALA A 310 9.78 14.69 -16.16
CA ALA A 310 8.91 13.90 -17.04
C ALA A 310 9.23 12.40 -16.94
N ASN A 311 10.51 12.03 -17.02
CA ASN A 311 10.95 10.65 -16.87
C ASN A 311 10.60 10.10 -15.47
N THR A 312 10.78 10.89 -14.40
CA THR A 312 10.42 10.49 -13.04
C THR A 312 8.91 10.23 -12.89
N LEU A 313 8.06 11.01 -13.56
CA LEU A 313 6.62 10.75 -13.58
C LEU A 313 6.29 9.44 -14.32
N ASP A 314 6.92 9.17 -15.45
CA ASP A 314 6.69 7.94 -16.20
C ASP A 314 7.18 6.70 -15.43
N GLU A 315 8.36 6.79 -14.79
CA GLU A 315 8.85 5.77 -13.86
C GLU A 315 7.94 5.61 -12.65
N GLY A 316 7.38 6.72 -12.14
CA GLY A 316 6.39 6.74 -11.07
C GLY A 316 5.13 5.98 -11.44
N ALA A 317 4.59 6.19 -12.64
CA ALA A 317 3.42 5.49 -13.13
C ALA A 317 3.67 3.97 -13.21
N VAL A 318 4.83 3.56 -13.75
CA VAL A 318 5.23 2.15 -13.80
C VAL A 318 5.38 1.56 -12.39
N ALA A 319 5.98 2.28 -11.45
CA ALA A 319 6.14 1.82 -10.07
C ALA A 319 4.80 1.64 -9.34
N VAL A 320 3.82 2.53 -9.60
CA VAL A 320 2.46 2.38 -9.07
C VAL A 320 1.74 1.17 -9.68
N ASP A 321 1.87 0.94 -10.99
CA ASP A 321 1.32 -0.24 -11.66
C ASP A 321 1.97 -1.55 -11.14
N GLU A 322 3.28 -1.55 -10.92
CA GLU A 322 3.99 -2.67 -10.29
C GLU A 322 3.48 -2.94 -8.87
N LEU A 323 3.28 -1.89 -8.08
CA LEU A 323 2.70 -2.01 -6.74
C LEU A 323 1.30 -2.62 -6.78
N GLU A 324 0.44 -2.16 -7.70
CA GLU A 324 -0.89 -2.74 -7.93
C GLU A 324 -0.79 -4.23 -8.27
N HIS A 325 0.11 -4.60 -9.17
CA HIS A 325 0.29 -5.99 -9.58
C HIS A 325 0.70 -6.90 -8.41
N ILE A 326 1.63 -6.43 -7.57
CA ILE A 326 2.08 -7.18 -6.39
C ILE A 326 0.93 -7.33 -5.40
N LEU A 327 0.11 -6.29 -5.18
CA LEU A 327 -1.07 -6.37 -4.31
C LEU A 327 -2.08 -7.41 -4.83
N ILE A 328 -2.34 -7.46 -6.14
CA ILE A 328 -3.20 -8.49 -6.75
C ILE A 328 -2.63 -9.90 -6.53
N GLU A 329 -1.32 -10.08 -6.71
CA GLU A 329 -0.67 -11.37 -6.50
C GLU A 329 -0.85 -11.84 -5.05
N TYR A 330 -0.66 -10.93 -4.08
CA TYR A 330 -0.80 -11.25 -2.67
C TYR A 330 -2.26 -11.52 -2.26
N ASP A 331 -3.25 -10.82 -2.82
CA ASP A 331 -4.66 -11.15 -2.56
C ASP A 331 -4.99 -12.60 -2.97
N GLY A 332 -4.41 -13.07 -4.08
CA GLY A 332 -4.57 -14.44 -4.57
C GLY A 332 -3.80 -15.53 -3.80
N LYS A 333 -2.84 -15.19 -2.94
CA LYS A 333 -1.98 -16.20 -2.27
C LYS A 333 -2.76 -16.99 -1.20
N PRO A 334 -2.82 -18.33 -1.29
CA PRO A 334 -3.62 -19.15 -0.36
C PRO A 334 -3.05 -19.21 1.06
N VAL A 335 -1.73 -19.05 1.23
CA VAL A 335 -1.02 -19.06 2.52
C VAL A 335 0.19 -18.13 2.42
N TYR A 336 0.32 -17.17 3.35
CA TYR A 336 1.50 -16.31 3.46
C TYR A 336 2.63 -17.04 4.23
N GLN A 337 3.86 -16.93 3.74
CA GLN A 337 5.04 -17.50 4.39
C GLN A 337 5.77 -16.40 5.16
N GLY A 338 6.31 -16.71 6.34
CA GLY A 338 7.05 -15.75 7.18
C GLY A 338 6.98 -16.13 8.66
N ASP A 339 8.00 -15.75 9.42
CA ASP A 339 8.04 -15.93 10.86
C ASP A 339 7.17 -14.85 11.51
N CYS A 340 6.07 -15.29 12.13
CA CYS A 340 5.04 -14.41 12.67
C CYS A 340 4.95 -14.66 14.18
N GLU A 341 5.31 -13.65 14.99
CA GLU A 341 5.27 -13.75 16.46
C GLU A 341 3.87 -14.17 16.97
N TYR A 342 2.82 -13.78 16.24
CA TYR A 342 1.42 -14.01 16.56
C TYR A 342 1.01 -15.47 16.41
N LEU A 343 1.59 -16.18 15.44
CA LEU A 343 1.40 -17.63 15.33
C LEU A 343 2.01 -18.34 16.55
N HIS A 344 3.13 -17.84 17.08
CA HIS A 344 3.72 -18.36 18.31
C HIS A 344 2.92 -18.00 19.56
N GLU A 345 2.43 -16.77 19.69
CA GLU A 345 1.57 -16.38 20.81
C GLU A 345 0.26 -17.19 20.85
N ALA A 346 -0.36 -17.42 19.69
CA ALA A 346 -1.57 -18.22 19.57
C ALA A 346 -1.32 -19.71 19.89
N GLU A 347 -0.14 -20.25 19.58
CA GLU A 347 0.27 -21.61 19.94
C GLU A 347 0.54 -21.79 21.45
N ILE A 348 0.86 -20.72 22.18
CA ILE A 348 1.18 -20.74 23.62
C ILE A 348 -0.09 -20.50 24.48
N GLY A 349 -1.09 -19.81 23.94
CA GLY A 349 -2.36 -19.50 24.63
C GLY A 349 -3.43 -20.60 24.60
N SER A 350 -3.21 -21.67 23.83
CA SER A 350 -4.06 -22.87 23.70
C SER A 350 -3.46 -24.07 24.43
#